data_AF-A0A7X9A1K2-F1
#
_entry.id   AF-A0A7X9A1K2-F1
#
_cell.length_a   1.000
_cell.length_b   1.000
_cell.length_c   1.000
_cell.angle_alpha   90.00
_cell.angle_beta   90.00
_cell.angle_gamma   90.00
#
_symmetry.space_group_name_H-M   'P 1'
#
loop_
_entity.id
_entity.type
_entity.pdbx_description
1 polymer ?
#
loop_
_entity_poly.entity_id
_entity_poly.type
_entity_poly.pdbx_seq_one_letter_code
_entity_poly.pdbx_strand_id
1 'polypeptide(L)'
;VETDVDGNAKTVWQDADNPQLYIYNTTYDENDPLKVTDTFKSPTREVLVTKVWLDEDESPITDNSKLPESLAIKLMGSDDSERVHILVSDVDGNWKHTFTDLDKYDSTGKEITYTPIETMPLGYTLKETTGDMTEGFTLTNLYTPGKVAVQVTMDWDDEDNQDGFRPDSVAIRLIADGVDTTQTIDLTKTANWTGTFTGLDQYKANGKEIVYTIEDVTIAEYTTTVTKESDAPPVFTVKSYHKPETVDVTVNDIIWMDENDHDGIRPGSVTIRLFKNDEEYASKSITAADGWTWIFKDVPKREAGELITYTIKEDPVFEYTTTISGDAVSGFEVTNMYTPIKLGSAVTIAWDDADDQAGLRPSSVTVKLYADGEDTGKTLVLTNVDHWTGAFTDLPKYKNGKEVAYTVKEVPVNKYQSSISGGLVKGFVITNRHTPSSILPITGEYRSSQHGIYLMLLSLGAILLIARKKKTQSADCSKKEK
;
A
#
# COMPACT_ATOMS: atom_id res chain seq x y z
N VAL A 1 5.13 30.63 -4.05
CA VAL A 1 6.22 30.53 -5.04
C VAL A 1 7.06 31.79 -4.92
N GLU A 2 8.33 31.67 -4.58
CA GLU A 2 9.31 32.74 -4.73
C GLU A 2 10.31 32.34 -5.80
N THR A 3 10.78 33.26 -6.63
CA THR A 3 11.84 33.00 -7.62
C THR A 3 13.17 33.53 -7.11
N ASP A 4 14.22 32.72 -7.19
CA ASP A 4 15.57 33.21 -6.92
C ASP A 4 16.13 34.07 -8.08
N VAL A 5 17.36 34.57 -7.90
CA VAL A 5 18.02 35.47 -8.85
C VAL A 5 18.36 34.81 -10.19
N ASP A 6 18.36 33.48 -10.26
CA ASP A 6 18.66 32.69 -11.46
C ASP A 6 17.36 32.20 -12.15
N GLY A 7 16.19 32.49 -11.58
CA GLY A 7 14.88 32.20 -12.15
C GLY A 7 14.26 30.87 -11.72
N ASN A 8 14.84 30.18 -10.73
CA ASN A 8 14.27 28.92 -10.22
C ASN A 8 13.05 29.20 -9.34
N ALA A 9 11.95 28.49 -9.58
CA ALA A 9 10.72 28.63 -8.82
C ALA A 9 10.74 27.81 -7.53
N LYS A 10 11.00 28.45 -6.37
CA LYS A 10 10.81 27.84 -5.06
C LYS A 10 9.32 27.78 -4.73
N THR A 11 8.74 26.58 -4.74
CA THR A 11 7.37 26.37 -4.27
C THR A 11 7.39 25.68 -2.91
N VAL A 12 6.88 26.36 -1.89
CA VAL A 12 6.61 25.75 -0.58
C VAL A 12 5.26 25.07 -0.67
N TRP A 13 5.25 23.74 -0.59
CA TRP A 13 4.06 22.95 -0.36
C TRP A 13 4.12 22.39 1.06
N GLN A 14 2.99 22.45 1.76
CA GLN A 14 2.77 21.71 3.00
C GLN A 14 1.87 20.53 2.62
N ASP A 15 2.35 19.32 2.84
CA ASP A 15 1.53 18.11 2.68
C ASP A 15 0.49 18.10 3.83
N ALA A 16 -0.74 17.71 3.49
CA ALA A 16 -1.86 17.68 4.43
C ALA A 16 -1.81 16.46 5.35
N ASP A 17 -1.18 15.37 4.89
CA ASP A 17 -1.14 14.08 5.58
C ASP A 17 0.22 13.83 6.25
N ASN A 18 1.24 14.65 5.95
CA ASN A 18 2.57 14.57 6.56
C ASN A 18 3.23 15.96 6.74
N PRO A 19 3.26 16.56 7.94
CA PRO A 19 3.64 17.97 8.15
C PRO A 19 5.16 18.28 8.01
N GLN A 20 5.95 17.35 7.45
CA GLN A 20 7.39 17.49 7.24
C GLN A 20 7.75 18.69 6.34
N LEU A 21 8.55 19.61 6.90
CA LEU A 21 8.98 20.86 6.26
C LEU A 21 10.14 20.63 5.27
N TYR A 22 9.88 19.93 4.16
CA TYR A 22 10.89 19.68 3.12
C TYR A 22 11.22 20.93 2.30
N ILE A 23 12.51 21.15 2.03
CA ILE A 23 12.96 22.06 0.97
C ILE A 23 12.94 21.29 -0.35
N TYR A 24 12.02 21.66 -1.24
CA TYR A 24 11.91 21.10 -2.58
C TYR A 24 12.86 21.82 -3.55
N ASN A 25 13.87 21.10 -4.03
CA ASN A 25 14.68 21.53 -5.18
C ASN A 25 14.29 20.71 -6.41
N THR A 26 13.40 21.27 -7.22
CA THR A 26 13.00 20.71 -8.52
C THR A 26 14.06 21.05 -9.57
N THR A 27 14.70 20.03 -10.15
CA THR A 27 15.64 20.20 -11.26
C THR A 27 15.12 19.54 -12.53
N TYR A 28 15.38 20.18 -13.67
CA TYR A 28 15.00 19.71 -15.01
C TYR A 28 16.25 19.21 -15.73
N ASP A 29 16.18 18.03 -16.34
CA ASP A 29 17.27 17.53 -17.19
C ASP A 29 17.32 18.34 -18.50
N GLU A 30 18.44 19.03 -18.75
CA GLU A 30 18.64 19.86 -19.95
C GLU A 30 18.49 19.07 -21.27
N ASN A 31 18.66 17.74 -21.21
CA ASN A 31 18.57 16.84 -22.37
C ASN A 31 17.23 16.08 -22.43
N ASP A 32 16.44 16.10 -21.36
CA ASP A 32 15.11 15.49 -21.30
C ASP A 32 14.16 16.32 -20.39
N PRO A 33 13.46 17.34 -20.92
CA PRO A 33 12.62 18.23 -20.13
C PRO A 33 11.35 17.54 -19.56
N LEU A 34 11.12 16.25 -19.84
CA LEU A 34 10.07 15.46 -19.18
C LEU A 34 10.58 14.74 -17.92
N LYS A 35 11.91 14.69 -17.72
CA LYS A 35 12.55 14.09 -16.56
C LYS A 35 12.75 15.16 -15.48
N VAL A 36 11.78 15.22 -14.58
CA VAL A 36 11.85 16.05 -13.35
C VAL A 36 12.54 15.24 -12.25
N THR A 37 13.51 15.86 -11.56
CA THR A 37 14.10 15.29 -10.34
C THR A 37 13.81 16.24 -9.18
N ASP A 38 12.91 15.84 -8.29
CA ASP A 38 12.66 16.51 -7.03
C ASP A 38 13.62 15.96 -5.97
N THR A 39 14.53 16.82 -5.50
CA THR A 39 15.44 16.49 -4.40
C THR A 39 14.86 17.00 -3.09
N PHE A 40 14.46 16.07 -2.23
CA PHE A 40 14.03 16.36 -0.87
C PHE A 40 15.26 16.62 0.00
N LYS A 41 15.31 17.78 0.68
CA LYS A 41 16.28 18.01 1.76
C LYS A 41 15.54 18.38 3.03
N SER A 42 15.69 17.55 4.06
CA SER A 42 15.27 17.87 5.43
C SER A 42 16.03 19.11 5.93
N PRO A 43 15.37 20.01 6.67
CA PRO A 43 16.02 21.19 7.22
C PRO A 43 16.95 20.76 8.36
N THR A 44 18.21 21.18 8.28
CA THR A 44 19.21 20.93 9.33
C THR A 44 19.36 22.12 10.26
N ARG A 45 19.97 21.89 11.43
CA ARG A 45 20.41 22.92 12.38
C ARG A 45 21.87 22.72 12.76
N GLU A 46 22.43 23.74 13.39
CA GLU A 46 23.74 23.69 14.04
C GLU A 46 23.56 23.89 15.56
N VAL A 47 24.43 23.30 16.37
CA VAL A 47 24.47 23.50 17.82
C VAL A 47 25.91 23.77 18.25
N LEU A 48 26.16 24.98 18.76
CA LEU A 48 27.43 25.37 19.37
C LEU A 48 27.51 24.82 20.81
N VAL A 49 28.66 24.27 21.17
CA VAL A 49 29.03 23.94 22.55
C VAL A 49 30.36 24.63 22.87
N THR A 50 30.41 25.33 24.00
CA THR A 50 31.64 25.89 24.58
C THR A 50 31.90 25.31 25.97
N LYS A 51 33.16 25.30 26.38
CA LYS A 51 33.59 24.74 27.66
C LYS A 51 34.41 25.74 28.47
N VAL A 52 34.06 25.87 29.74
CA VAL A 52 34.74 26.68 30.74
C VAL A 52 35.32 25.77 31.83
N TRP A 53 36.54 26.07 32.25
CA TRP A 53 37.26 25.36 33.31
C TRP A 53 37.59 26.32 34.45
N LEU A 54 37.11 26.00 35.65
CA LEU A 54 37.33 26.76 36.87
C LEU A 54 38.21 25.94 37.84
N ASP A 55 39.06 26.62 38.60
CA ASP A 55 39.80 26.04 39.72
C ASP A 55 38.93 25.88 40.98
N GLU A 56 39.53 25.39 42.06
CA GLU A 56 38.87 25.15 43.37
C GLU A 56 38.26 26.43 43.98
N ASP A 57 38.77 27.62 43.62
CA ASP A 57 38.29 28.94 44.06
C ASP A 57 37.29 29.56 43.05
N GLU A 58 36.71 28.73 42.17
CA GLU A 58 35.81 29.09 41.07
C GLU A 58 36.39 30.10 40.05
N SER A 59 37.72 30.24 39.97
CA SER A 59 38.39 31.16 39.05
C SER A 59 38.82 30.46 37.76
N PRO A 60 38.82 31.14 36.58
CA PRO A 60 39.22 30.50 35.32
C PRO A 60 40.64 29.93 35.36
N ILE A 61 40.79 28.65 35.01
CA ILE A 61 42.10 27.98 34.97
C ILE A 61 42.96 28.61 33.87
N THR A 62 44.11 29.14 34.27
CA THR A 62 45.15 29.69 33.38
C THR A 62 46.38 28.79 33.26
N ASP A 63 46.44 27.72 34.05
CA ASP A 63 47.49 26.70 34.04
C ASP A 63 47.02 25.47 33.25
N ASN A 64 47.42 25.41 31.98
CA ASN A 64 47.05 24.31 31.08
C ASN A 64 47.50 22.92 31.58
N SER A 65 48.45 22.83 32.53
CA SER A 65 48.88 21.54 33.09
C SER A 65 47.83 20.89 34.01
N LYS A 66 46.79 21.65 34.41
CA LYS A 66 45.63 21.14 35.17
C LYS A 66 44.48 20.69 34.27
N LEU A 67 44.46 21.10 33.00
CA LEU A 67 43.39 20.77 32.06
C LEU A 67 43.58 19.34 31.51
N PRO A 68 42.51 18.62 31.16
CA PRO A 68 42.64 17.36 30.43
C PRO A 68 43.17 17.60 29.01
N GLU A 69 43.75 16.57 28.38
CA GLU A 69 44.21 16.67 26.98
C GLU A 69 43.05 16.83 25.98
N SER A 70 41.89 16.24 26.31
CA SER A 70 40.66 16.34 25.52
C SER A 70 39.42 16.05 26.40
N LEU A 71 38.23 16.35 25.87
CA LEU A 71 36.96 16.10 26.53
C LEU A 71 35.95 15.51 25.53
N ALA A 72 35.40 14.33 25.81
CA ALA A 72 34.34 13.77 24.99
C ALA A 72 33.00 14.49 25.28
N ILE A 73 32.39 15.06 24.24
CA ILE A 73 31.05 15.63 24.26
C ILE A 73 30.14 14.76 23.40
N LYS A 74 29.07 14.23 23.98
CA LYS A 74 27.97 13.56 23.29
C LYS A 74 26.78 14.53 23.22
N LEU A 75 26.34 14.89 22.03
CA LEU A 75 25.10 15.63 21.82
C LEU A 75 23.97 14.61 21.61
N MET A 76 22.99 14.60 22.51
CA MET A 76 21.81 13.73 22.46
C MET A 76 20.58 14.50 21.96
N GLY A 77 19.91 14.00 20.92
CA GLY A 77 18.60 14.45 20.48
C GLY A 77 17.45 13.77 21.25
N SER A 78 16.28 14.42 21.27
CA SER A 78 15.05 13.89 21.87
C SER A 78 14.36 12.78 21.05
N ASP A 79 14.89 12.52 19.87
CA ASP A 79 14.59 11.42 18.95
C ASP A 79 15.58 10.24 19.13
N ASP A 80 16.29 10.23 20.27
CA ASP A 80 17.37 9.30 20.62
C ASP A 80 18.57 9.34 19.64
N SER A 81 18.67 10.34 18.74
CA SER A 81 19.83 10.56 17.88
C SER A 81 21.06 11.01 18.67
N GLU A 82 22.26 10.62 18.23
CA GLU A 82 23.52 10.99 18.90
C GLU A 82 24.64 11.45 17.96
N ARG A 83 25.44 12.41 18.43
CA ARG A 83 26.73 12.80 17.84
C ARG A 83 27.80 12.88 18.93
N VAL A 84 28.96 12.26 18.72
CA VAL A 84 30.11 12.36 19.63
C VAL A 84 31.21 13.20 19.00
N HIS A 85 31.78 14.12 19.76
CA HIS A 85 32.96 14.89 19.40
C HIS A 85 34.02 14.84 20.52
N ILE A 86 35.29 14.71 20.15
CA ILE A 86 36.42 14.82 21.08
C ILE A 86 36.93 16.25 21.03
N LEU A 87 36.50 17.05 22.00
CA LEU A 87 36.84 18.46 22.11
C LEU A 87 38.28 18.64 22.61
N VAL A 88 39.01 19.58 22.01
CA VAL A 88 40.36 20.01 22.41
C VAL A 88 40.43 21.54 22.41
N SER A 89 41.39 22.11 23.12
CA SER A 89 41.63 23.57 23.10
C SER A 89 42.12 24.05 21.72
N ASP A 90 41.62 25.19 21.26
CA ASP A 90 42.19 25.91 20.12
C ASP A 90 43.52 26.63 20.49
N VAL A 91 44.14 27.28 19.50
CA VAL A 91 45.45 27.96 19.67
C VAL A 91 45.44 29.11 20.67
N ASP A 92 44.26 29.65 20.96
CA ASP A 92 44.03 30.72 21.94
C ASP A 92 43.59 30.16 23.30
N GLY A 93 43.53 28.83 23.45
CA GLY A 93 43.14 28.13 24.67
C GLY A 93 41.63 27.93 24.85
N ASN A 94 40.81 28.33 23.88
CA ASN A 94 39.34 28.19 23.99
C ASN A 94 38.92 26.76 23.65
N TRP A 95 37.92 26.26 24.35
CA TRP A 95 37.33 24.95 24.11
C TRP A 95 35.93 25.16 23.52
N LYS A 96 35.76 24.92 22.21
CA LYS A 96 34.48 25.09 21.49
C LYS A 96 34.34 24.17 20.28
N HIS A 97 33.12 23.72 20.01
CA HIS A 97 32.78 22.95 18.81
C HIS A 97 31.36 23.27 18.36
N THR A 98 31.13 23.33 17.04
CA THR A 98 29.78 23.42 16.46
C THR A 98 29.45 22.10 15.80
N PHE A 99 28.44 21.41 16.31
CA PHE A 99 27.83 20.27 15.64
C PHE A 99 27.00 20.80 14.47
N THR A 100 27.31 20.38 13.24
CA THR A 100 26.57 20.75 12.01
C THR A 100 25.75 19.57 11.50
N ASP A 101 24.88 19.84 10.52
CA ASP A 101 24.10 18.81 9.80
C ASP A 101 23.34 17.88 10.76
N LEU A 102 22.77 18.49 11.80
CA LEU A 102 21.81 17.88 12.72
C LEU A 102 20.41 18.02 12.12
N ASP A 103 19.61 16.98 12.12
CA ASP A 103 18.23 17.07 11.66
C ASP A 103 17.42 17.99 12.58
N LYS A 104 16.53 18.81 12.01
CA LYS A 104 15.69 19.70 12.83
C LYS A 104 14.42 19.00 13.34
N TYR A 105 13.89 18.05 12.59
CA TYR A 105 12.64 17.36 12.91
C TYR A 105 12.83 15.85 12.86
N ASP A 106 12.15 15.14 13.76
CA ASP A 106 12.14 13.67 13.79
C ASP A 106 11.29 13.07 12.65
N SER A 107 11.20 11.74 12.59
CA SER A 107 10.40 11.02 11.59
C SER A 107 8.91 11.41 11.59
N THR A 108 8.38 11.88 12.74
CA THR A 108 6.99 12.32 12.91
C THR A 108 6.77 13.80 12.56
N GLY A 109 7.86 14.55 12.28
CA GLY A 109 7.82 15.98 11.97
C GLY A 109 7.86 16.89 13.20
N LYS A 110 8.12 16.35 14.40
CA LYS A 110 8.26 17.13 15.63
C LYS A 110 9.71 17.63 15.78
N GLU A 111 9.89 18.85 16.31
CA GLU A 111 11.22 19.45 16.42
C GLU A 111 12.09 18.71 17.45
N ILE A 112 13.31 18.35 17.03
CA ILE A 112 14.28 17.65 17.88
C ILE A 112 14.96 18.66 18.80
N THR A 113 14.95 18.35 20.11
CA THR A 113 15.73 19.08 21.11
C THR A 113 17.03 18.35 21.42
N TYR A 114 18.15 19.02 21.23
CA TYR A 114 19.50 18.51 21.49
C TYR A 114 20.05 19.04 22.81
N THR A 115 20.66 18.17 23.60
CA THR A 115 21.31 18.49 24.88
C THR A 115 22.72 17.87 24.90
N PRO A 116 23.77 18.64 25.24
CA PRO A 116 25.11 18.12 25.37
C PRO A 116 25.32 17.42 26.71
N ILE A 117 26.03 16.30 26.67
CA ILE A 117 26.46 15.49 27.80
C ILE A 117 27.95 15.29 27.65
N GLU A 118 28.73 15.60 28.67
CA GLU A 118 30.19 15.43 28.63
C GLU A 118 30.65 14.27 29.51
N THR A 119 31.76 13.64 29.13
CA THR A 119 32.42 12.64 29.97
C THR A 119 33.33 13.31 30.99
N MET A 120 32.94 13.29 32.27
CA MET A 120 33.63 14.04 33.34
C MET A 120 35.08 13.57 33.53
N PRO A 121 36.10 14.40 33.27
CA PRO A 121 37.49 14.00 33.52
C PRO A 121 37.75 13.85 35.03
N LEU A 122 38.73 13.00 35.38
CA LEU A 122 39.14 12.79 36.77
C LEU A 122 39.54 14.11 37.43
N GLY A 123 39.16 14.30 38.70
CA GLY A 123 39.45 15.52 39.43
C GLY A 123 38.62 16.73 38.99
N TYR A 124 37.54 16.55 38.23
CA TYR A 124 36.59 17.61 37.87
C TYR A 124 35.14 17.19 38.18
N THR A 125 34.30 18.19 38.36
CA THR A 125 32.84 18.05 38.45
C THR A 125 32.15 19.10 37.59
N LEU A 126 31.00 18.74 37.00
CA LEU A 126 30.12 19.72 36.36
C LEU A 126 29.57 20.67 37.41
N LYS A 127 29.83 21.96 37.24
CA LYS A 127 29.23 23.03 38.04
C LYS A 127 27.85 23.39 37.51
N GLU A 128 27.76 23.63 36.21
CA GLU A 128 26.53 24.06 35.54
C GLU A 128 26.60 23.83 34.02
N THR A 129 25.42 23.83 33.40
CA THR A 129 25.22 23.94 31.95
C THR A 129 24.27 25.10 31.71
N THR A 130 24.64 26.02 30.82
CA THR A 130 23.85 27.21 30.50
C THR A 130 23.70 27.37 28.99
N GLY A 131 22.76 28.21 28.55
CA GLY A 131 22.41 28.38 27.12
C GLY A 131 21.44 27.33 26.60
N ASP A 132 21.24 27.32 25.28
CA ASP A 132 20.32 26.42 24.57
C ASP A 132 20.82 26.11 23.14
N MET A 133 20.02 25.38 22.34
CA MET A 133 20.38 25.06 20.94
C MET A 133 20.47 26.26 19.99
N THR A 134 19.92 27.42 20.37
CA THR A 134 19.81 28.62 19.53
C THR A 134 21.00 29.55 19.78
N GLU A 135 21.34 29.77 21.05
CA GLU A 135 22.48 30.60 21.47
C GLU A 135 23.78 29.79 21.61
N GLY A 136 23.68 28.46 21.71
CA GLY A 136 24.75 27.55 22.05
C GLY A 136 24.79 27.24 23.54
N PHE A 137 25.34 26.08 23.89
CA PHE A 137 25.52 25.65 25.27
C PHE A 137 26.90 26.03 25.81
N THR A 138 26.97 26.37 27.10
CA THR A 138 28.22 26.56 27.84
C THR A 138 28.26 25.57 29.00
N LEU A 139 29.27 24.69 29.00
CA LEU A 139 29.51 23.67 30.02
C LEU A 139 30.61 24.15 30.97
N THR A 140 30.33 24.32 32.25
CA THR A 140 31.31 24.83 33.23
C THR A 140 31.74 23.72 34.18
N ASN A 141 33.03 23.37 34.19
CA ASN A 141 33.59 22.43 35.18
C ASN A 141 34.34 23.16 36.30
N LEU A 142 34.21 22.61 37.49
CA LEU A 142 34.98 22.97 38.69
C LEU A 142 36.04 21.90 38.94
N TYR A 143 37.29 22.32 39.12
CA TYR A 143 38.38 21.45 39.54
C TYR A 143 38.17 21.04 41.00
N THR A 144 38.12 19.74 41.22
CA THR A 144 37.84 19.11 42.51
C THR A 144 38.78 17.92 42.69
N PRO A 145 40.05 18.15 43.10
CA PRO A 145 41.06 17.11 43.24
C PRO A 145 40.61 15.93 44.10
N GLY A 146 40.93 14.71 43.66
CA GLY A 146 40.55 13.49 44.38
C GLY A 146 39.05 13.20 44.38
N LYS A 147 38.26 13.89 43.56
CA LYS A 147 36.87 13.54 43.25
C LYS A 147 36.73 12.86 41.89
N VAL A 148 35.69 12.05 41.78
CA VAL A 148 35.28 11.37 40.55
C VAL A 148 33.76 11.47 40.38
N ALA A 149 33.30 11.30 39.14
CA ALA A 149 31.89 11.15 38.81
C ALA A 149 31.65 9.77 38.18
N VAL A 150 30.47 9.19 38.42
CA VAL A 150 30.05 7.90 37.85
C VAL A 150 28.86 8.18 36.95
N GLN A 151 29.02 7.92 35.65
CA GLN A 151 28.00 8.21 34.64
C GLN A 151 27.25 6.96 34.23
N VAL A 152 25.95 7.09 33.99
CA VAL A 152 25.08 5.98 33.62
C VAL A 152 24.11 6.42 32.51
N THR A 153 23.95 5.56 31.50
CA THR A 153 23.05 5.76 30.35
C THR A 153 22.23 4.49 30.12
N MET A 154 20.93 4.60 29.81
CA MET A 154 20.17 3.47 29.26
C MET A 154 20.37 3.36 27.75
N ASP A 155 20.34 2.13 27.25
CA ASP A 155 20.32 1.77 25.84
C ASP A 155 19.11 0.85 25.63
N TRP A 156 18.09 1.32 24.91
CA TRP A 156 16.79 0.64 24.76
C TRP A 156 16.69 -0.04 23.39
N ASP A 157 16.47 -1.35 23.40
CA ASP A 157 16.23 -2.18 22.21
C ASP A 157 14.84 -2.81 22.34
N ASP A 158 13.82 -2.02 21.97
CA ASP A 158 12.39 -2.31 22.18
C ASP A 158 11.45 -1.79 21.07
N GLU A 159 12.00 -1.60 19.86
CA GLU A 159 11.30 -1.12 18.65
C GLU A 159 10.53 0.20 18.89
N ASP A 160 11.23 1.20 19.42
CA ASP A 160 10.70 2.50 19.89
C ASP A 160 9.47 2.36 20.81
N ASN A 161 9.55 1.44 21.77
CA ASN A 161 8.48 1.17 22.74
C ASN A 161 7.13 0.82 22.07
N GLN A 162 7.15 0.06 20.96
CA GLN A 162 5.94 -0.37 20.22
C GLN A 162 4.83 -0.88 21.17
N ASP A 163 5.24 -1.68 22.16
CA ASP A 163 4.36 -2.38 23.08
C ASP A 163 4.02 -1.59 24.35
N GLY A 164 4.58 -0.40 24.54
CA GLY A 164 4.25 0.50 25.64
C GLY A 164 4.77 0.10 27.01
N PHE A 165 5.69 -0.88 27.10
CA PHE A 165 6.23 -1.37 28.38
C PHE A 165 7.40 -0.54 28.93
N ARG A 166 7.99 0.38 28.16
CA ARG A 166 9.09 1.23 28.64
C ARG A 166 8.58 2.10 29.81
N PRO A 167 9.18 2.00 31.01
CA PRO A 167 8.73 2.78 32.17
C PRO A 167 9.02 4.28 31.98
N ASP A 168 8.41 5.13 32.82
CA ASP A 168 8.70 6.57 32.85
C ASP A 168 10.10 6.87 33.42
N SER A 169 10.60 6.00 34.30
CA SER A 169 11.91 6.13 34.94
C SER A 169 12.54 4.79 35.32
N VAL A 170 13.86 4.78 35.46
CA VAL A 170 14.65 3.65 35.96
C VAL A 170 15.58 4.15 37.07
N ALA A 171 15.41 3.63 38.29
CA ALA A 171 16.25 3.96 39.43
C ALA A 171 17.56 3.17 39.38
N ILE A 172 18.69 3.87 39.43
CA ILE A 172 20.04 3.29 39.48
C ILE A 172 20.63 3.53 40.87
N ARG A 173 21.23 2.49 41.47
CA ARG A 173 21.88 2.54 42.79
C ARG A 173 23.40 2.44 42.66
N LEU A 174 24.13 3.31 43.37
CA LEU A 174 25.60 3.32 43.38
C LEU A 174 26.18 2.41 44.46
N ILE A 175 27.12 1.55 44.06
CA ILE A 175 27.86 0.62 44.90
C ILE A 175 29.35 1.01 44.95
N ALA A 176 29.93 1.12 46.14
CA ALA A 176 31.35 1.45 46.36
C ALA A 176 32.08 0.30 47.08
N ASP A 177 33.12 -0.26 46.45
CA ASP A 177 33.86 -1.45 46.90
C ASP A 177 32.95 -2.65 47.27
N GLY A 178 31.83 -2.83 46.56
CA GLY A 178 30.84 -3.88 46.83
C GLY A 178 29.90 -3.59 48.01
N VAL A 179 29.86 -2.36 48.51
CA VAL A 179 28.93 -1.90 49.56
C VAL A 179 27.97 -0.87 48.98
N ASP A 180 26.67 -1.02 49.27
CA ASP A 180 25.65 -0.04 48.91
C ASP A 180 25.93 1.33 49.55
N THR A 181 25.99 2.38 48.74
CA THR A 181 26.17 3.77 49.21
C THR A 181 24.86 4.44 49.63
N THR A 182 23.72 3.80 49.37
CA THR A 182 22.34 4.33 49.46
C THR A 182 22.01 5.48 48.51
N GLN A 183 22.96 5.91 47.68
CA GLN A 183 22.73 6.93 46.66
C GLN A 183 22.04 6.32 45.45
N THR A 184 21.00 7.02 44.98
CA THR A 184 20.25 6.65 43.77
C THR A 184 20.08 7.85 42.84
N ILE A 185 20.00 7.58 41.53
CA ILE A 185 19.57 8.52 40.50
C ILE A 185 18.46 7.88 39.68
N ASP A 186 17.48 8.67 39.26
CA ASP A 186 16.43 8.22 38.34
C ASP A 186 16.78 8.67 36.92
N LEU A 187 16.93 7.71 36.01
CA LEU A 187 17.06 7.97 34.58
C LEU A 187 15.67 8.11 33.98
N THR A 188 15.42 9.12 33.15
CA THR A 188 14.11 9.41 32.55
C THR A 188 14.24 9.83 31.09
N LYS A 189 13.16 9.72 30.29
CA LYS A 189 13.17 10.21 28.89
C LYS A 189 13.47 11.70 28.78
N THR A 190 13.06 12.54 29.74
CA THR A 190 13.36 13.98 29.76
C THR A 190 14.83 14.32 30.06
N ALA A 191 15.57 13.38 30.66
CA ALA A 191 17.02 13.46 30.85
C ALA A 191 17.79 12.66 29.78
N ASN A 192 17.16 12.38 28.64
CA ASN A 192 17.68 11.54 27.55
C ASN A 192 18.20 10.17 28.05
N TRP A 193 17.54 9.63 29.08
CA TRP A 193 17.94 8.40 29.78
C TRP A 193 19.38 8.37 30.32
N THR A 194 19.92 9.54 30.67
CA THR A 194 21.26 9.70 31.24
C THR A 194 21.24 10.27 32.64
N GLY A 195 22.30 9.98 33.41
CA GLY A 195 22.46 10.47 34.76
C GLY A 195 23.90 10.36 35.24
N THR A 196 24.23 11.05 36.33
CA THR A 196 25.60 11.08 36.87
C THR A 196 25.58 11.28 38.37
N PHE A 197 26.29 10.42 39.10
CA PHE A 197 26.67 10.66 40.49
C PHE A 197 27.92 11.55 40.51
N THR A 198 27.90 12.68 41.21
CA THR A 198 29.00 13.66 41.25
C THR A 198 29.62 13.78 42.64
N GLY A 199 30.83 14.35 42.72
CA GLY A 199 31.48 14.68 44.00
C GLY A 199 31.91 13.47 44.85
N LEU A 200 31.98 12.28 44.26
CA LEU A 200 32.36 11.03 44.92
C LEU A 200 33.87 11.03 45.23
N ASP A 201 34.29 10.46 46.36
CA ASP A 201 35.71 10.35 46.70
C ASP A 201 36.41 9.34 45.78
N GLN A 202 37.48 9.73 45.11
CA GLN A 202 38.29 8.81 44.28
C GLN A 202 39.12 7.85 45.16
N TYR A 203 39.59 8.34 46.31
CA TYR A 203 40.45 7.60 47.23
C TYR A 203 39.90 7.59 48.65
N LYS A 204 40.07 6.47 49.35
CA LYS A 204 39.85 6.37 50.79
C LYS A 204 40.88 7.19 51.55
N ALA A 205 40.60 7.47 52.82
CA ALA A 205 41.53 8.14 53.74
C ALA A 205 42.90 7.44 53.91
N ASN A 206 43.06 6.18 53.47
CA ASN A 206 44.33 5.45 53.45
C ASN A 206 45.06 5.47 52.10
N GLY A 207 44.58 6.25 51.12
CA GLY A 207 45.15 6.37 49.78
C GLY A 207 44.79 5.25 48.79
N LYS A 208 44.00 4.25 49.19
CA LYS A 208 43.50 3.24 48.25
C LYS A 208 42.34 3.81 47.43
N GLU A 209 42.39 3.62 46.11
CA GLU A 209 41.29 3.93 45.19
C GLU A 209 39.99 3.17 45.55
N ILE A 210 38.86 3.83 45.33
CA ILE A 210 37.51 3.31 45.56
C ILE A 210 36.96 2.76 44.24
N VAL A 211 36.57 1.48 44.23
CA VAL A 211 35.96 0.87 43.04
C VAL A 211 34.47 1.17 43.03
N TYR A 212 34.02 2.01 42.11
CA TYR A 212 32.61 2.28 41.88
C TYR A 212 32.00 1.34 40.86
N THR A 213 30.76 0.92 41.13
CA THR A 213 29.91 0.05 40.31
C THR A 213 28.46 0.47 40.52
N ILE A 214 27.53 -0.01 39.69
CA ILE A 214 26.10 0.14 39.92
C ILE A 214 25.47 -1.23 40.28
N GLU A 215 24.34 -1.20 40.96
CA GLU A 215 23.53 -2.41 41.24
C GLU A 215 22.97 -3.01 39.94
N ASP A 216 22.73 -4.32 39.93
CA ASP A 216 22.04 -5.00 38.82
C ASP A 216 20.63 -4.41 38.65
N VAL A 217 20.33 -3.89 37.46
CA VAL A 217 19.06 -3.22 37.16
C VAL A 217 18.03 -4.24 36.68
N THR A 218 16.85 -4.29 37.29
CA THR A 218 15.73 -5.15 36.86
C THR A 218 14.53 -4.31 36.42
N ILE A 219 14.06 -4.53 35.19
CA ILE A 219 12.92 -3.81 34.60
C ILE A 219 11.89 -4.85 34.14
N ALA A 220 10.61 -4.65 34.48
CA ALA A 220 9.54 -5.60 34.10
C ALA A 220 9.38 -5.66 32.57
N GLU A 221 9.17 -6.85 32.02
CA GLU A 221 9.12 -7.14 30.56
C GLU A 221 10.45 -7.00 29.78
N TYR A 222 11.57 -6.61 30.42
CA TYR A 222 12.87 -6.46 29.76
C TYR A 222 13.92 -7.46 30.25
N THR A 223 14.86 -7.80 29.37
CA THR A 223 16.15 -8.43 29.72
C THR A 223 17.21 -7.34 29.77
N THR A 224 17.86 -7.17 30.93
CA THR A 224 18.83 -6.11 31.19
C THR A 224 20.26 -6.64 31.26
N THR A 225 21.23 -5.83 30.82
CA THR A 225 22.67 -6.08 31.05
C THR A 225 23.40 -4.78 31.37
N VAL A 226 24.29 -4.82 32.37
CA VAL A 226 25.14 -3.68 32.73
C VAL A 226 26.52 -3.86 32.10
N THR A 227 26.95 -2.89 31.29
CA THR A 227 28.28 -2.82 30.69
C THR A 227 29.03 -1.63 31.29
N LYS A 228 30.34 -1.81 31.55
CA LYS A 228 31.23 -0.72 31.97
C LYS A 228 32.11 -0.33 30.78
N GLU A 229 31.89 0.86 30.25
CA GLU A 229 32.57 1.38 29.06
C GLU A 229 33.94 1.98 29.38
N SER A 230 34.10 2.53 30.59
CA SER A 230 35.34 3.15 31.07
C SER A 230 35.50 2.93 32.58
N ASP A 231 36.76 2.83 33.02
CA ASP A 231 37.16 2.73 34.42
C ASP A 231 37.44 4.10 35.07
N ALA A 232 37.97 5.05 34.30
CA ALA A 232 38.54 6.29 34.84
C ALA A 232 38.32 7.47 33.85
N PRO A 233 37.16 8.17 33.92
CA PRO A 233 36.07 8.02 34.88
C PRO A 233 35.27 6.71 34.70
N PRO A 234 34.58 6.21 35.74
CA PRO A 234 33.60 5.13 35.58
C PRO A 234 32.40 5.55 34.74
N VAL A 235 32.17 4.86 33.63
CA VAL A 235 31.01 5.06 32.73
C VAL A 235 30.32 3.71 32.52
N PHE A 236 29.00 3.68 32.70
CA PHE A 236 28.17 2.49 32.58
C PHE A 236 27.05 2.67 31.55
N THR A 237 26.79 1.63 30.76
CA THR A 237 25.61 1.51 29.90
C THR A 237 24.73 0.39 30.44
N VAL A 238 23.44 0.66 30.63
CA VAL A 238 22.44 -0.35 30.97
C VAL A 238 21.65 -0.65 29.70
N LYS A 239 21.97 -1.77 29.04
CA LYS A 239 21.25 -2.23 27.85
C LYS A 239 19.99 -2.96 28.28
N SER A 240 18.85 -2.60 27.71
CA SER A 240 17.53 -3.11 28.08
C SER A 240 16.81 -3.58 26.82
N TYR A 241 16.65 -4.91 26.68
CA TYR A 241 16.06 -5.55 25.51
C TYR A 241 14.64 -6.04 25.81
N HIS A 242 13.68 -5.66 24.96
CA HIS A 242 12.34 -6.23 24.92
C HIS A 242 12.02 -6.64 23.47
N LYS A 243 11.68 -7.91 23.25
CA LYS A 243 11.19 -8.36 21.95
C LYS A 243 9.69 -8.06 21.85
N PRO A 244 9.23 -7.20 20.91
CA PRO A 244 7.81 -6.85 20.81
C PRO A 244 6.91 -8.07 20.56
N GLU A 245 5.69 -8.02 21.10
CA GLU A 245 4.68 -9.05 20.95
C GLU A 245 4.12 -9.09 19.52
N THR A 246 4.01 -10.30 18.96
CA THR A 246 3.36 -10.56 17.67
C THR A 246 2.14 -11.46 17.82
N VAL A 247 1.28 -11.46 16.80
CA VAL A 247 0.12 -12.34 16.66
C VAL A 247 0.02 -12.86 15.22
N ASP A 248 -0.56 -14.05 15.03
CA ASP A 248 -0.88 -14.60 13.72
C ASP A 248 -2.37 -14.30 13.40
N VAL A 249 -2.66 -13.60 12.30
CA VAL A 249 -4.04 -13.36 11.86
C VAL A 249 -4.39 -14.35 10.75
N THR A 250 -5.37 -15.21 11.02
CA THR A 250 -5.71 -16.36 10.15
C THR A 250 -7.01 -16.14 9.38
N VAL A 251 -6.99 -16.48 8.09
CA VAL A 251 -8.18 -16.79 7.28
C VAL A 251 -8.34 -18.31 7.32
N ASN A 252 -9.28 -18.79 8.13
CA ASN A 252 -9.49 -20.21 8.40
C ASN A 252 -9.92 -20.95 7.15
N ASP A 253 -10.94 -20.42 6.44
CA ASP A 253 -11.51 -20.99 5.22
C ASP A 253 -12.11 -19.89 4.33
N ILE A 254 -12.00 -20.07 3.01
CA ILE A 254 -12.81 -19.37 2.00
C ILE A 254 -13.80 -20.37 1.39
N ILE A 255 -15.04 -20.27 1.85
CA ILE A 255 -16.15 -21.18 1.57
C ILE A 255 -16.88 -20.72 0.31
N TRP A 256 -17.04 -21.64 -0.65
CA TRP A 256 -17.75 -21.38 -1.91
C TRP A 256 -19.12 -22.04 -1.91
N MET A 257 -20.18 -21.21 -1.89
CA MET A 257 -21.58 -21.65 -2.03
C MET A 257 -22.03 -21.47 -3.49
N ASP A 258 -21.57 -22.38 -4.36
CA ASP A 258 -21.69 -22.32 -5.83
C ASP A 258 -22.00 -23.70 -6.48
N GLU A 259 -22.56 -24.63 -5.70
CA GLU A 259 -22.81 -26.02 -6.09
C GLU A 259 -21.56 -26.77 -6.59
N ASN A 260 -20.40 -26.48 -5.99
CA ASN A 260 -19.09 -27.02 -6.37
C ASN A 260 -18.68 -26.60 -7.80
N ASP A 261 -18.72 -25.29 -8.03
CA ASP A 261 -18.42 -24.61 -9.29
C ASP A 261 -19.21 -25.18 -10.50
N HIS A 262 -20.51 -25.45 -10.29
CA HIS A 262 -21.38 -26.08 -11.31
C HIS A 262 -21.38 -25.29 -12.64
N ASP A 263 -21.47 -23.96 -12.56
CA ASP A 263 -21.50 -23.09 -13.74
C ASP A 263 -20.09 -22.78 -14.30
N GLY A 264 -19.02 -23.17 -13.59
CA GLY A 264 -17.62 -22.98 -13.98
C GLY A 264 -17.12 -21.53 -13.89
N ILE A 265 -17.74 -20.71 -13.04
CA ILE A 265 -17.47 -19.27 -12.92
C ILE A 265 -16.61 -18.90 -11.69
N ARG A 266 -16.26 -19.86 -10.82
CA ARG A 266 -15.39 -19.59 -9.67
C ARG A 266 -14.04 -19.02 -10.14
N PRO A 267 -13.56 -17.90 -9.58
CA PRO A 267 -12.27 -17.35 -9.97
C PRO A 267 -11.12 -18.27 -9.53
N GLY A 268 -10.00 -18.22 -10.24
CA GLY A 268 -8.78 -18.97 -9.86
C GLY A 268 -8.13 -18.46 -8.56
N SER A 269 -8.49 -17.26 -8.12
CA SER A 269 -7.97 -16.59 -6.92
C SER A 269 -8.94 -15.51 -6.42
N VAL A 270 -8.89 -15.20 -5.13
CA VAL A 270 -9.47 -13.99 -4.54
C VAL A 270 -8.40 -13.19 -3.79
N THR A 271 -8.59 -11.89 -3.61
CA THR A 271 -7.66 -11.05 -2.84
C THR A 271 -8.27 -10.73 -1.48
N ILE A 272 -7.62 -11.16 -0.40
CA ILE A 272 -7.92 -10.75 0.97
C ILE A 272 -6.94 -9.65 1.39
N ARG A 273 -7.48 -8.56 1.94
CA ARG A 273 -6.76 -7.42 2.51
C ARG A 273 -6.90 -7.45 4.04
N LEU A 274 -5.79 -7.39 4.74
CA LEU A 274 -5.69 -7.25 6.19
C LEU A 274 -5.60 -5.77 6.55
N PHE A 275 -6.47 -5.32 7.45
CA PHE A 275 -6.50 -3.96 7.98
C PHE A 275 -6.06 -3.95 9.44
N LYS A 276 -5.19 -3.01 9.79
CA LYS A 276 -4.74 -2.65 11.14
C LYS A 276 -5.40 -1.33 11.50
N ASN A 277 -6.23 -1.29 12.54
CA ASN A 277 -6.88 -0.06 13.01
C ASN A 277 -7.57 0.73 11.85
N ASP A 278 -8.29 0.01 10.99
CA ASP A 278 -8.96 0.47 9.76
C ASP A 278 -8.06 0.92 8.58
N GLU A 279 -6.73 0.91 8.71
CA GLU A 279 -5.77 1.16 7.62
C GLU A 279 -5.29 -0.15 6.96
N GLU A 280 -5.05 -0.16 5.63
CA GLU A 280 -4.60 -1.38 4.94
C GLU A 280 -3.13 -1.69 5.29
N TYR A 281 -2.90 -2.85 5.91
CA TYR A 281 -1.58 -3.28 6.39
C TYR A 281 -0.91 -4.26 5.42
N ALA A 282 -1.67 -5.21 4.88
CA ALA A 282 -1.16 -6.23 3.96
C ALA A 282 -2.28 -6.79 3.07
N SER A 283 -1.92 -7.47 2.00
CA SER A 283 -2.88 -8.23 1.18
C SER A 283 -2.28 -9.52 0.63
N LYS A 284 -3.14 -10.47 0.29
CA LYS A 284 -2.78 -11.78 -0.26
C LYS A 284 -3.80 -12.20 -1.31
N SER A 285 -3.31 -12.58 -2.48
CA SER A 285 -4.08 -13.38 -3.44
C SER A 285 -4.05 -14.85 -3.03
N ILE A 286 -5.21 -15.43 -2.69
CA ILE A 286 -5.38 -16.80 -2.20
C ILE A 286 -5.99 -17.64 -3.32
N THR A 287 -5.50 -18.86 -3.50
CA THR A 287 -5.93 -19.80 -4.54
C THR A 287 -6.37 -21.15 -3.96
N ALA A 288 -6.92 -22.01 -4.81
CA ALA A 288 -7.15 -23.42 -4.47
C ALA A 288 -5.86 -24.19 -4.12
N ALA A 289 -4.68 -23.74 -4.57
CA ALA A 289 -3.40 -24.37 -4.23
C ALA A 289 -2.92 -23.99 -2.82
N ASP A 290 -3.33 -22.83 -2.30
CA ASP A 290 -3.19 -22.45 -0.88
C ASP A 290 -4.23 -23.16 0.02
N GLY A 291 -5.06 -24.05 -0.56
CA GLY A 291 -6.14 -24.73 0.14
C GLY A 291 -7.33 -23.84 0.50
N TRP A 292 -7.42 -22.63 -0.07
CA TRP A 292 -8.38 -21.59 0.33
C TRP A 292 -8.22 -21.12 1.79
N THR A 293 -7.01 -21.20 2.35
CA THR A 293 -6.68 -20.72 3.70
C THR A 293 -5.46 -19.78 3.63
N TRP A 294 -5.26 -18.94 4.65
CA TRP A 294 -4.05 -18.11 4.74
C TRP A 294 -3.75 -17.66 6.18
N ILE A 295 -2.47 -17.39 6.48
CA ILE A 295 -2.05 -16.81 7.76
C ILE A 295 -1.13 -15.62 7.48
N PHE A 296 -1.51 -14.44 7.97
CA PHE A 296 -0.62 -13.30 8.11
C PHE A 296 0.14 -13.48 9.42
N LYS A 297 1.39 -13.92 9.31
CA LYS A 297 2.21 -14.31 10.46
C LYS A 297 2.94 -13.15 11.10
N ASP A 298 3.20 -13.30 12.40
CA ASP A 298 4.07 -12.44 13.19
C ASP A 298 3.75 -10.94 13.02
N VAL A 299 2.46 -10.59 12.87
CA VAL A 299 2.06 -9.18 12.75
C VAL A 299 2.06 -8.51 14.14
N PRO A 300 2.37 -7.21 14.25
CA PRO A 300 2.44 -6.53 15.55
C PRO A 300 1.16 -6.69 16.37
N LYS A 301 1.28 -7.06 17.65
CA LYS A 301 0.11 -7.17 18.54
C LYS A 301 -0.33 -5.80 19.08
N ARG A 302 0.62 -4.86 19.17
CA ARG A 302 0.43 -3.52 19.72
C ARG A 302 0.98 -2.42 18.82
N GLU A 303 0.50 -1.21 19.05
CA GLU A 303 1.00 0.03 18.47
C GLU A 303 0.90 1.14 19.52
N ALA A 304 2.02 1.81 19.80
CA ALA A 304 2.12 2.82 20.85
C ALA A 304 1.54 2.36 22.22
N GLY A 305 1.71 1.07 22.55
CA GLY A 305 1.17 0.44 23.76
C GLY A 305 -0.25 -0.10 23.66
N GLU A 306 -1.08 0.37 22.73
CA GLU A 306 -2.46 -0.06 22.59
C GLU A 306 -2.59 -1.34 21.75
N LEU A 307 -3.62 -2.16 22.01
CA LEU A 307 -3.88 -3.39 21.25
C LEU A 307 -4.39 -3.06 19.85
N ILE A 308 -3.76 -3.65 18.82
CA ILE A 308 -4.21 -3.48 17.43
C ILE A 308 -5.51 -4.25 17.19
N THR A 309 -6.49 -3.59 16.58
CA THR A 309 -7.67 -4.26 16.02
C THR A 309 -7.41 -4.65 14.58
N TYR A 310 -7.34 -5.96 14.31
CA TYR A 310 -7.22 -6.51 12.97
C TYR A 310 -8.59 -6.91 12.39
N THR A 311 -8.84 -6.51 11.13
CA THR A 311 -10.00 -6.95 10.34
C THR A 311 -9.58 -7.32 8.93
N ILE A 312 -10.43 -8.04 8.18
CA ILE A 312 -10.17 -8.34 6.76
C ILE A 312 -11.29 -7.85 5.85
N LYS A 313 -10.95 -7.60 4.57
CA LYS A 313 -11.90 -7.40 3.47
C LYS A 313 -11.49 -8.25 2.28
N GLU A 314 -12.45 -8.69 1.47
CA GLU A 314 -12.20 -9.32 0.18
C GLU A 314 -12.44 -8.29 -0.94
N ASP A 315 -11.62 -8.32 -1.99
CA ASP A 315 -11.89 -7.54 -3.22
C ASP A 315 -13.14 -8.11 -3.93
N PRO A 316 -14.00 -7.27 -4.54
CA PRO A 316 -15.27 -7.72 -5.12
C PRO A 316 -15.13 -8.87 -6.13
N VAL A 317 -15.75 -10.01 -5.83
CA VAL A 317 -15.77 -11.19 -6.70
C VAL A 317 -16.97 -11.13 -7.66
N PHE A 318 -16.70 -11.27 -8.97
CA PHE A 318 -17.71 -11.10 -10.02
C PHE A 318 -18.85 -12.14 -9.93
N GLU A 319 -20.10 -11.67 -9.88
CA GLU A 319 -21.35 -12.45 -9.70
C GLU A 319 -21.50 -13.17 -8.34
N TYR A 320 -20.57 -12.96 -7.39
CA TYR A 320 -20.66 -13.47 -6.01
C TYR A 320 -21.05 -12.38 -5.03
N THR A 321 -21.65 -12.78 -3.90
CA THR A 321 -21.82 -11.94 -2.71
C THR A 321 -20.98 -12.50 -1.57
N THR A 322 -20.02 -11.71 -1.10
CA THR A 322 -19.13 -12.06 0.02
C THR A 322 -19.78 -11.75 1.36
N THR A 323 -19.59 -12.64 2.33
CA THR A 323 -19.80 -12.37 3.76
C THR A 323 -18.56 -12.80 4.54
N ILE A 324 -18.22 -12.08 5.60
CA ILE A 324 -17.03 -12.36 6.44
C ILE A 324 -17.51 -12.45 7.89
N SER A 325 -17.00 -13.44 8.62
CA SER A 325 -17.27 -13.65 10.04
C SER A 325 -16.01 -14.10 10.78
N GLY A 326 -16.06 -14.15 12.11
CA GLY A 326 -14.90 -14.40 12.97
C GLY A 326 -14.15 -13.11 13.31
N ASP A 327 -12.98 -13.26 13.94
CA ASP A 327 -12.13 -12.18 14.41
C ASP A 327 -10.65 -12.58 14.39
N ALA A 328 -9.75 -11.66 14.73
CA ALA A 328 -8.31 -11.92 14.73
C ALA A 328 -7.83 -12.96 15.77
N VAL A 329 -8.66 -13.35 16.74
CA VAL A 329 -8.32 -14.32 17.80
C VAL A 329 -8.78 -15.73 17.45
N SER A 330 -9.95 -15.84 16.83
CA SER A 330 -10.57 -17.10 16.38
C SER A 330 -10.26 -17.44 14.92
N GLY A 331 -9.75 -16.48 14.15
CA GLY A 331 -9.60 -16.54 12.71
C GLY A 331 -10.89 -16.13 11.98
N PHE A 332 -10.74 -15.74 10.72
CA PHE A 332 -11.83 -15.30 9.86
C PHE A 332 -12.32 -16.41 8.93
N GLU A 333 -13.63 -16.49 8.74
CA GLU A 333 -14.28 -17.30 7.69
C GLU A 333 -14.88 -16.37 6.64
N VAL A 334 -14.53 -16.59 5.37
CA VAL A 334 -15.08 -15.86 4.22
C VAL A 334 -16.03 -16.78 3.48
N THR A 335 -17.28 -16.38 3.27
CA THR A 335 -18.27 -17.13 2.50
C THR A 335 -18.66 -16.35 1.25
N ASN A 336 -18.35 -16.94 0.09
CA ASN A 336 -18.71 -16.45 -1.23
C ASN A 336 -19.94 -17.19 -1.75
N MET A 337 -21.05 -16.46 -1.91
CA MET A 337 -22.33 -17.02 -2.36
C MET A 337 -22.63 -16.66 -3.82
N TYR A 338 -22.86 -17.67 -4.65
CA TYR A 338 -23.39 -17.51 -6.01
C TYR A 338 -24.84 -17.96 -6.06
N THR A 339 -25.69 -17.18 -6.73
CA THR A 339 -27.07 -17.57 -7.04
C THR A 339 -27.21 -17.75 -8.56
N PRO A 340 -27.40 -18.97 -9.06
CA PRO A 340 -27.46 -19.24 -10.50
C PRO A 340 -28.48 -18.39 -11.24
N ILE A 341 -28.01 -17.59 -12.20
CA ILE A 341 -28.86 -16.68 -12.97
C ILE A 341 -29.63 -17.48 -14.03
N LYS A 342 -30.96 -17.53 -13.88
CA LYS A 342 -31.87 -18.17 -14.81
C LYS A 342 -32.55 -17.14 -15.71
N LEU A 343 -32.47 -17.37 -17.00
CA LEU A 343 -33.04 -16.55 -18.06
C LEU A 343 -34.31 -17.21 -18.62
N GLY A 344 -35.08 -16.43 -19.37
CA GLY A 344 -36.21 -16.91 -20.16
C GLY A 344 -36.38 -16.06 -21.41
N SER A 345 -37.03 -16.61 -22.43
CA SER A 345 -37.29 -15.91 -23.69
C SER A 345 -38.61 -16.32 -24.31
N ALA A 346 -39.39 -15.33 -24.73
CA ALA A 346 -40.59 -15.53 -25.52
C ALA A 346 -40.24 -16.04 -26.94
N VAL A 347 -41.20 -16.75 -27.54
CA VAL A 347 -41.18 -17.23 -28.92
C VAL A 347 -42.54 -16.92 -29.54
N THR A 348 -42.55 -16.28 -30.70
CA THR A 348 -43.75 -15.95 -31.47
C THR A 348 -43.61 -16.44 -32.90
N ILE A 349 -44.68 -17.04 -33.46
CA ILE A 349 -44.76 -17.32 -34.89
C ILE A 349 -45.56 -16.20 -35.57
N ALA A 350 -44.99 -15.64 -36.64
CA ALA A 350 -45.67 -14.71 -37.53
C ALA A 350 -45.97 -15.39 -38.87
N TRP A 351 -47.17 -15.20 -39.40
CA TRP A 351 -47.60 -15.80 -40.67
C TRP A 351 -47.66 -14.75 -41.77
N ASP A 352 -46.98 -15.02 -42.88
CA ASP A 352 -46.96 -14.21 -44.10
C ASP A 352 -47.51 -15.05 -45.27
N ASP A 353 -48.82 -15.30 -45.20
CA ASP A 353 -49.57 -16.24 -46.05
C ASP A 353 -50.96 -15.74 -46.48
N ALA A 354 -51.16 -14.42 -46.46
CA ALA A 354 -52.43 -13.75 -46.80
C ALA A 354 -53.63 -14.24 -45.96
N ASP A 355 -53.42 -14.40 -44.65
CA ASP A 355 -54.36 -14.93 -43.67
C ASP A 355 -54.90 -16.33 -44.02
N ASP A 356 -53.98 -17.25 -44.32
CA ASP A 356 -54.26 -18.64 -44.70
C ASP A 356 -55.26 -18.79 -45.87
N GLN A 357 -55.23 -17.86 -46.84
CA GLN A 357 -56.08 -17.93 -48.04
C GLN A 357 -55.96 -19.27 -48.79
N ALA A 358 -54.82 -19.95 -48.67
CA ALA A 358 -54.55 -21.23 -49.31
C ALA A 358 -55.07 -22.45 -48.50
N GLY A 359 -55.46 -22.29 -47.23
CA GLY A 359 -55.83 -23.39 -46.33
C GLY A 359 -54.68 -24.37 -46.09
N LEU A 360 -53.46 -23.84 -45.94
CA LEU A 360 -52.21 -24.61 -45.81
C LEU A 360 -51.52 -24.43 -44.46
N ARG A 361 -51.95 -23.46 -43.64
CA ARG A 361 -51.40 -23.23 -42.30
C ARG A 361 -51.64 -24.47 -41.42
N PRO A 362 -50.62 -25.05 -40.77
CA PRO A 362 -50.78 -26.22 -39.93
C PRO A 362 -51.58 -25.86 -38.65
N SER A 363 -52.14 -26.87 -37.98
CA SER A 363 -52.82 -26.69 -36.68
C SER A 363 -51.84 -26.41 -35.52
N SER A 364 -50.57 -26.79 -35.68
CA SER A 364 -49.49 -26.52 -34.73
C SER A 364 -48.14 -26.46 -35.42
N VAL A 365 -47.18 -25.78 -34.79
CA VAL A 365 -45.75 -25.85 -35.13
C VAL A 365 -44.93 -26.26 -33.92
N THR A 366 -43.78 -26.88 -34.14
CA THR A 366 -42.85 -27.27 -33.07
C THR A 366 -41.56 -26.46 -33.19
N VAL A 367 -41.22 -25.74 -32.13
CA VAL A 367 -39.98 -24.96 -32.01
C VAL A 367 -39.05 -25.65 -31.03
N LYS A 368 -37.80 -25.86 -31.44
CA LYS A 368 -36.72 -26.43 -30.64
C LYS A 368 -35.80 -25.34 -30.11
N LEU A 369 -35.38 -25.44 -28.85
CA LEU A 369 -34.33 -24.59 -28.28
C LEU A 369 -32.95 -25.23 -28.49
N TYR A 370 -32.01 -24.41 -28.92
CA TYR A 370 -30.60 -24.75 -29.06
C TYR A 370 -29.76 -23.91 -28.08
N ALA A 371 -28.74 -24.51 -27.49
CA ALA A 371 -27.75 -23.86 -26.62
C ALA A 371 -26.36 -24.12 -27.19
N ASP A 372 -25.58 -23.06 -27.43
CA ASP A 372 -24.25 -23.11 -28.05
C ASP A 372 -24.22 -23.86 -29.40
N GLY A 373 -25.37 -23.90 -30.09
CA GLY A 373 -25.57 -24.61 -31.36
C GLY A 373 -26.05 -26.07 -31.24
N GLU A 374 -26.07 -26.65 -30.04
CA GLU A 374 -26.54 -28.01 -29.75
C GLU A 374 -28.04 -28.04 -29.40
N ASP A 375 -28.75 -29.11 -29.78
CA ASP A 375 -30.18 -29.27 -29.49
C ASP A 375 -30.38 -29.60 -28.00
N THR A 376 -31.08 -28.74 -27.26
CA THR A 376 -31.30 -28.93 -25.81
C THR A 376 -32.35 -30.01 -25.50
N GLY A 377 -33.08 -30.50 -26.51
CA GLY A 377 -34.25 -31.36 -26.32
C GLY A 377 -35.49 -30.62 -25.78
N LYS A 378 -35.38 -29.36 -25.33
CA LYS A 378 -36.54 -28.54 -24.95
C LYS A 378 -37.30 -28.11 -26.21
N THR A 379 -38.62 -28.33 -26.22
CA THR A 379 -39.50 -27.96 -27.34
C THR A 379 -40.74 -27.20 -26.88
N LEU A 380 -41.18 -26.24 -27.68
CA LEU A 380 -42.51 -25.63 -27.59
C LEU A 380 -43.37 -26.13 -28.76
N VAL A 381 -44.62 -26.50 -28.47
CA VAL A 381 -45.64 -26.72 -29.50
C VAL A 381 -46.58 -25.53 -29.42
N LEU A 382 -46.65 -24.74 -30.49
CA LEU A 382 -47.44 -23.50 -30.54
C LEU A 382 -48.63 -23.72 -31.47
N THR A 383 -49.81 -23.22 -31.07
CA THR A 383 -51.05 -23.34 -31.82
C THR A 383 -51.76 -21.99 -31.95
N ASN A 384 -52.85 -21.96 -32.73
CA ASN A 384 -53.72 -20.78 -32.81
C ASN A 384 -54.46 -20.47 -31.49
N VAL A 385 -54.61 -21.45 -30.59
CA VAL A 385 -55.22 -21.24 -29.26
C VAL A 385 -54.31 -20.39 -28.38
N ASP A 386 -53.00 -20.61 -28.48
CA ASP A 386 -51.95 -19.90 -27.73
C ASP A 386 -51.53 -18.58 -28.43
N HIS A 387 -52.34 -18.13 -29.39
CA HIS A 387 -52.04 -17.02 -30.31
C HIS A 387 -50.66 -17.13 -30.98
N TRP A 388 -50.19 -18.36 -31.21
CA TRP A 388 -48.85 -18.67 -31.73
C TRP A 388 -47.69 -18.12 -30.87
N THR A 389 -47.89 -18.00 -29.56
CA THR A 389 -46.90 -17.52 -28.59
C THR A 389 -46.59 -18.55 -27.50
N GLY A 390 -45.35 -18.54 -27.01
CA GLY A 390 -44.91 -19.33 -25.86
C GLY A 390 -43.60 -18.79 -25.31
N ALA A 391 -43.00 -19.47 -24.34
CA ALA A 391 -41.69 -19.08 -23.78
C ALA A 391 -40.89 -20.29 -23.29
N PHE A 392 -39.57 -20.21 -23.43
CA PHE A 392 -38.64 -21.08 -22.71
C PHE A 392 -38.23 -20.38 -21.40
N THR A 393 -38.31 -21.09 -20.27
CA THR A 393 -37.86 -20.62 -18.94
C THR A 393 -36.72 -21.49 -18.42
N ASP A 394 -36.14 -21.07 -17.30
CA ASP A 394 -35.10 -21.80 -16.57
C ASP A 394 -33.92 -22.16 -17.49
N LEU A 395 -33.39 -21.12 -18.15
CA LEU A 395 -32.24 -21.18 -19.03
C LEU A 395 -31.00 -20.67 -18.27
N PRO A 396 -30.05 -21.52 -17.88
CA PRO A 396 -28.82 -21.08 -17.23
C PRO A 396 -28.11 -20.00 -18.06
N LYS A 397 -27.72 -18.89 -17.41
CA LYS A 397 -26.91 -17.85 -18.05
C LYS A 397 -25.52 -18.38 -18.43
N TYR A 398 -24.90 -19.17 -17.54
CA TYR A 398 -23.55 -19.68 -17.69
C TYR A 398 -23.49 -21.21 -17.84
N LYS A 399 -22.43 -21.70 -18.49
CA LYS A 399 -22.03 -23.10 -18.56
C LYS A 399 -20.52 -23.17 -18.81
N ASN A 400 -19.79 -23.92 -17.99
CA ASN A 400 -18.32 -24.05 -18.08
C ASN A 400 -17.59 -22.67 -18.17
N GLY A 401 -18.01 -21.70 -17.36
CA GLY A 401 -17.42 -20.36 -17.27
C GLY A 401 -17.75 -19.41 -18.42
N LYS A 402 -18.72 -19.72 -19.28
CA LYS A 402 -19.09 -18.90 -20.45
C LYS A 402 -20.60 -18.68 -20.53
N GLU A 403 -21.01 -17.53 -21.04
CA GLU A 403 -22.42 -17.24 -21.30
C GLU A 403 -22.95 -18.17 -22.42
N VAL A 404 -24.13 -18.75 -22.19
CA VAL A 404 -24.74 -19.72 -23.10
C VAL A 404 -25.47 -19.02 -24.25
N ALA A 405 -25.07 -19.33 -25.48
CA ALA A 405 -25.67 -18.75 -26.68
C ALA A 405 -26.96 -19.49 -27.08
N TYR A 406 -28.10 -19.03 -26.58
CA TYR A 406 -29.40 -19.58 -26.92
C TYR A 406 -29.91 -19.13 -28.30
N THR A 407 -30.42 -20.08 -29.08
CA THR A 407 -31.12 -19.85 -30.36
C THR A 407 -32.32 -20.79 -30.48
N VAL A 408 -33.24 -20.53 -31.41
CA VAL A 408 -34.36 -21.43 -31.70
C VAL A 408 -34.32 -21.91 -33.16
N LYS A 409 -34.90 -23.07 -33.44
CA LYS A 409 -35.20 -23.54 -34.80
C LYS A 409 -36.60 -24.13 -34.85
N GLU A 410 -37.34 -23.84 -35.90
CA GLU A 410 -38.61 -24.51 -36.17
C GLU A 410 -38.38 -25.87 -36.84
N VAL A 411 -39.22 -26.86 -36.53
CA VAL A 411 -39.34 -28.09 -37.32
C VAL A 411 -39.99 -27.73 -38.68
N PRO A 412 -39.38 -28.07 -39.83
CA PRO A 412 -39.82 -27.56 -41.14
C PRO A 412 -41.31 -27.76 -41.45
N VAL A 413 -42.01 -26.65 -41.68
CA VAL A 413 -43.42 -26.63 -42.09
C VAL A 413 -43.53 -26.78 -43.62
N ASN A 414 -44.30 -27.77 -44.07
CA ASN A 414 -44.44 -28.07 -45.50
C ASN A 414 -45.04 -26.88 -46.28
N LYS A 415 -44.44 -26.53 -47.43
CA LYS A 415 -44.79 -25.38 -48.30
C LYS A 415 -44.55 -23.98 -47.73
N TYR A 416 -43.91 -23.85 -46.56
CA TYR A 416 -43.52 -22.56 -45.98
C TYR A 416 -42.00 -22.39 -45.98
N GLN A 417 -41.54 -21.14 -46.07
CA GLN A 417 -40.15 -20.76 -45.82
C GLN A 417 -40.09 -20.00 -44.50
N SER A 418 -39.34 -20.53 -43.53
CA SER A 418 -39.15 -19.93 -42.22
C SER A 418 -37.95 -18.97 -42.20
N SER A 419 -38.06 -17.91 -41.39
CA SER A 419 -36.99 -16.96 -41.09
C SER A 419 -37.07 -16.56 -39.62
N ILE A 420 -35.93 -16.32 -38.97
CA ILE A 420 -35.87 -16.08 -37.51
C ILE A 420 -35.23 -14.72 -37.24
N SER A 421 -35.83 -13.97 -36.34
CA SER A 421 -35.35 -12.66 -35.89
C SER A 421 -35.53 -12.50 -34.37
N GLY A 422 -34.99 -11.43 -33.80
CA GLY A 422 -34.99 -11.22 -32.35
C GLY A 422 -33.80 -11.91 -31.66
N GLY A 423 -33.99 -12.38 -30.44
CA GLY A 423 -32.95 -12.98 -29.60
C GLY A 423 -33.38 -13.07 -28.13
N LEU A 424 -32.59 -13.74 -27.30
CA LEU A 424 -32.95 -14.10 -25.91
C LEU A 424 -33.62 -12.97 -25.11
N VAL A 425 -33.07 -11.75 -25.13
CA VAL A 425 -33.58 -10.59 -24.38
C VAL A 425 -34.84 -9.96 -25.03
N LYS A 426 -35.00 -10.08 -26.35
CA LYS A 426 -36.11 -9.45 -27.11
C LYS A 426 -37.25 -10.40 -27.43
N GLY A 427 -37.11 -11.69 -27.12
CA GLY A 427 -37.91 -12.77 -27.69
C GLY A 427 -37.46 -13.13 -29.10
N PHE A 428 -37.77 -14.36 -29.52
CA PHE A 428 -37.56 -14.83 -30.89
C PHE A 428 -38.85 -14.74 -31.70
N VAL A 429 -38.78 -14.21 -32.92
CA VAL A 429 -39.89 -14.18 -33.87
C VAL A 429 -39.53 -15.03 -35.07
N ILE A 430 -40.33 -16.07 -35.32
CA ILE A 430 -40.21 -16.98 -36.46
C ILE A 430 -41.28 -16.58 -37.48
N THR A 431 -40.88 -16.03 -38.62
CA THR A 431 -41.79 -15.63 -39.69
C THR A 431 -41.84 -16.70 -40.76
N ASN A 432 -43.02 -17.31 -40.93
CA ASN A 432 -43.32 -18.34 -41.92
C ASN A 432 -44.04 -17.72 -43.12
N ARG A 433 -43.35 -17.70 -44.27
CA ARG A 433 -43.87 -17.15 -45.53
C ARG A 433 -44.37 -18.24 -46.46
N HIS A 434 -45.56 -18.06 -47.02
CA HIS A 434 -46.06 -18.84 -48.15
C HIS A 434 -46.29 -17.93 -49.37
N THR A 435 -45.54 -18.16 -50.44
CA THR A 435 -45.76 -17.49 -51.73
C THR A 435 -46.57 -18.40 -52.66
N PRO A 436 -47.79 -18.03 -53.06
CA PRO A 436 -48.56 -18.79 -54.05
C PRO A 436 -47.79 -18.89 -55.37
N SER A 437 -47.84 -20.07 -56.01
CA SER A 437 -47.29 -20.21 -57.37
C SER A 437 -48.07 -19.32 -58.34
N SER A 438 -47.37 -18.42 -59.02
CA SER A 438 -47.97 -17.55 -60.04
C SER A 438 -48.53 -18.40 -61.19
N ILE A 439 -49.85 -18.51 -61.24
CA ILE A 439 -50.57 -19.02 -62.41
C ILE A 439 -50.77 -17.81 -63.33
N LEU A 440 -50.02 -17.75 -64.44
CA LEU A 440 -50.29 -16.76 -65.48
C LEU A 440 -51.71 -17.00 -66.04
N PRO A 441 -52.57 -15.97 -66.14
CA PRO A 441 -53.91 -16.14 -66.67
C PRO A 441 -53.86 -16.51 -68.16
N ILE A 442 -54.41 -17.69 -68.49
CA ILE A 442 -54.56 -18.15 -69.87
C ILE A 442 -55.94 -17.72 -70.38
N THR A 443 -55.99 -16.74 -71.29
CA THR A 443 -57.17 -16.45 -72.12
C THR A 443 -56.77 -16.00 -73.52
N GLY A 444 -56.89 -16.91 -74.50
CA GLY A 444 -57.19 -16.53 -75.89
C GLY A 444 -58.71 -16.29 -76.05
N GLU A 445 -59.26 -15.82 -77.18
CA GLU A 445 -58.68 -15.61 -78.51
C GLU A 445 -59.45 -14.50 -79.29
N TYR A 446 -58.73 -13.68 -80.08
CA TYR A 446 -58.99 -13.29 -81.49
C TYR A 446 -60.32 -12.61 -81.92
N ARG A 447 -60.36 -11.48 -82.67
CA ARG A 447 -59.84 -11.28 -84.07
C ARG A 447 -59.74 -9.80 -84.55
N SER A 448 -58.70 -9.52 -85.36
CA SER A 448 -58.56 -8.56 -86.51
C SER A 448 -58.92 -7.05 -86.35
N SER A 449 -58.26 -6.07 -87.02
CA SER A 449 -57.44 -6.13 -88.25
C SER A 449 -56.31 -5.07 -88.37
N GLN A 450 -55.11 -5.54 -88.74
CA GLN A 450 -53.95 -4.96 -89.48
C GLN A 450 -53.55 -3.45 -89.53
N HIS A 451 -52.22 -3.30 -89.61
CA HIS A 451 -51.33 -2.17 -90.00
C HIS A 451 -50.84 -1.26 -88.85
N GLY A 452 -49.54 -1.13 -88.56
CA GLY A 452 -48.36 -1.87 -89.06
C GLY A 452 -47.01 -1.30 -88.56
N ILE A 453 -45.95 -2.12 -88.62
CA ILE A 453 -44.49 -1.80 -88.62
C ILE A 453 -43.91 -0.93 -87.48
N TYR A 454 -43.04 -1.53 -86.65
CA TYR A 454 -41.62 -1.18 -86.34
C TYR A 454 -41.24 -1.82 -84.99
N LEU A 455 -40.03 -2.26 -84.67
CA LEU A 455 -38.88 -2.90 -85.33
C LEU A 455 -37.95 -3.27 -84.14
N MET A 456 -37.13 -4.31 -84.24
CA MET A 456 -36.25 -4.73 -83.14
C MET A 456 -35.23 -3.65 -82.77
N LEU A 457 -34.84 -3.58 -81.48
CA LEU A 457 -33.49 -3.17 -81.10
C LEU A 457 -32.90 -4.13 -80.07
N LEU A 458 -31.78 -4.74 -80.46
CA LEU A 458 -30.87 -5.52 -79.65
C LEU A 458 -29.65 -4.65 -79.30
N SER A 459 -29.02 -4.99 -78.17
CA SER A 459 -27.56 -4.89 -77.90
C SER A 459 -26.83 -3.53 -77.93
N LEU A 460 -26.00 -3.37 -76.87
CA LEU A 460 -24.67 -2.74 -76.81
C LEU A 460 -24.34 -1.54 -77.73
N GLY A 461 -24.01 -0.41 -77.10
CA GLY A 461 -23.20 0.67 -77.67
C GLY A 461 -22.29 1.28 -76.59
N ALA A 462 -21.02 1.49 -76.90
CA ALA A 462 -20.01 1.95 -75.95
C ALA A 462 -19.31 3.25 -76.40
N ILE A 463 -18.49 3.81 -75.49
CA ILE A 463 -17.19 4.47 -75.76
C ILE A 463 -17.12 6.01 -76.02
N LEU A 464 -16.30 6.65 -75.14
CA LEU A 464 -15.47 7.89 -75.29
C LEU A 464 -16.16 9.23 -75.68
N LEU A 465 -15.63 10.43 -75.40
CA LEU A 465 -14.30 10.95 -75.00
C LEU A 465 -14.45 11.87 -73.74
N ILE A 466 -13.48 12.61 -73.17
CA ILE A 466 -12.06 12.91 -73.49
C ILE A 466 -11.24 13.11 -72.18
N ALA A 467 -9.95 13.48 -72.27
CA ALA A 467 -8.99 13.53 -71.15
C ALA A 467 -8.51 14.94 -70.74
N ARG A 468 -7.96 15.09 -69.52
CA ARG A 468 -6.74 15.93 -69.26
C ARG A 468 -5.93 15.62 -67.98
N LYS A 469 -5.12 14.56 -68.05
CA LYS A 469 -3.66 14.53 -67.81
C LYS A 469 -3.02 15.46 -66.74
N LYS A 470 -2.47 14.88 -65.66
CA LYS A 470 -1.12 15.10 -65.01
C LYS A 470 -1.14 14.58 -63.55
N LYS A 471 -0.07 14.04 -62.94
CA LYS A 471 1.23 13.49 -63.42
C LYS A 471 1.97 12.82 -62.23
N THR A 472 2.61 11.65 -62.42
CA THR A 472 3.75 11.09 -61.61
C THR A 472 3.50 10.81 -60.10
N GLN A 473 4.11 9.81 -59.44
CA GLN A 473 5.24 8.92 -59.78
C GLN A 473 5.17 7.57 -59.01
N SER A 474 5.70 6.49 -59.62
CA SER A 474 6.52 5.39 -59.04
C SER A 474 6.40 5.07 -57.54
N ALA A 475 6.13 3.82 -57.08
CA ALA A 475 6.92 2.58 -57.24
C ALA A 475 8.40 2.76 -56.78
N ASP A 476 9.05 1.87 -56.02
CA ASP A 476 8.78 0.46 -55.70
C ASP A 476 9.59 0.04 -54.44
N CYS A 477 9.32 -1.16 -53.92
CA CYS A 477 10.26 -2.09 -53.29
C CYS A 477 10.95 -1.81 -51.92
N SER A 478 10.78 -2.83 -51.05
CA SER A 478 11.89 -3.66 -50.51
C SER A 478 12.43 -3.44 -49.09
N LYS A 479 11.97 -4.34 -48.20
CA LYS A 479 12.75 -5.19 -47.25
C LYS A 479 13.46 -4.58 -46.01
N LYS A 480 13.17 -5.30 -44.92
CA LYS A 480 14.09 -5.87 -43.89
C LYS A 480 14.67 -4.96 -42.79
N GLU A 481 14.54 -5.51 -41.58
CA GLU A 481 15.46 -5.47 -40.41
C GLU A 481 15.68 -4.07 -39.79
N LYS A 482 15.59 -3.91 -38.46
CA LYS A 482 15.73 -4.87 -37.35
C LYS A 482 14.55 -4.84 -36.39
#